data_AF-A0A822Y6R1-F1
#
_entry.id   AF-A0A822Y6R1-F1
#
_cell.length_a   1.000
_cell.length_b   1.000
_cell.length_c   1.000
_cell.angle_alpha   90.00
_cell.angle_beta   90.00
_cell.angle_gamma   90.00
#
_symmetry.space_group_name_H-M   'P 1'
#
loop_
_entity.id
_entity.type
_entity.pdbx_description
1 polymer ?
#
loop_
_entity_poly.entity_id
_entity_poly.type
_entity_poly.pdbx_seq_one_letter_code
_entity_poly.pdbx_strand_id
1 'polypeptide(L)'
;MGSEGGKWLSLPFLIAFIAATLYLLQTLISPRLMLGHEVVKIKRKPDLPLRFGSDGTFKILQVADMHYAKGKMTRCRDVLPSEFEYCSDLNTTRFIRRMIEVEKPDFLVFTGDNIFGPSTADAAESLLGAFGPAIESRLPWAAILGNHDQESTMTREELMSFISLMDYSVSQINPPGIATENIDGYGNYNLQVHGAFGSDLANTSVLDLFFLDSGDRATLNGIRGYGWIKESQLHWLRSIYEVFQV
;
A
#
# COMPACT_ATOMS: atom_id res chain seq x y z
N MET A 1 34.32 67.97 -8.29
CA MET A 1 35.23 67.05 -7.57
C MET A 1 34.39 66.11 -6.75
N GLY A 2 34.11 64.93 -7.29
CA GLY A 2 33.42 63.84 -6.58
C GLY A 2 34.28 62.59 -6.73
N SER A 3 34.70 62.00 -5.63
CA SER A 3 35.33 60.69 -5.58
C SER A 3 34.95 60.06 -4.24
N GLU A 4 34.28 58.93 -4.36
CA GLU A 4 33.56 58.19 -3.33
C GLU A 4 34.51 57.48 -2.35
N GLY A 5 34.28 57.65 -1.06
CA GLY A 5 34.92 56.87 -0.01
C GLY A 5 34.18 55.56 0.23
N GLY A 6 34.66 54.47 -0.36
CA GLY A 6 34.17 53.11 -0.11
C GLY A 6 34.45 52.68 1.34
N LYS A 7 33.39 52.42 2.11
CA LYS A 7 33.48 51.85 3.46
C LYS A 7 33.76 50.35 3.35
N TRP A 8 34.99 49.94 3.65
CA TRP A 8 35.33 48.53 3.84
C TRP A 8 34.63 48.04 5.12
N LEU A 9 33.68 47.11 4.99
CA LEU A 9 33.19 46.33 6.12
C LEU A 9 34.40 45.68 6.79
N SER A 10 34.72 46.09 8.02
CA SER A 10 35.92 45.60 8.68
C SER A 10 35.82 44.08 8.89
N LEU A 11 36.90 43.38 8.57
CA LEU A 11 37.07 41.93 8.72
C LEU A 11 36.40 41.32 9.98
N PRO A 12 36.45 41.94 11.18
CA PRO A 12 35.73 41.41 12.34
C PRO A 12 34.20 41.34 12.20
N PHE A 13 33.56 42.27 11.49
CA PHE A 13 32.12 42.21 11.25
C PHE A 13 31.73 41.07 10.32
N LEU A 14 32.56 40.79 9.31
CA LEU A 14 32.35 39.66 8.40
C LEU A 14 32.49 38.33 9.15
N ILE A 15 33.50 38.20 10.01
CA ILE A 15 33.72 37.02 10.84
C ILE A 15 32.55 36.83 11.82
N ALA A 16 32.10 37.90 12.49
CA ALA A 16 30.97 37.84 13.40
C ALA A 16 29.66 37.44 12.68
N PHE A 17 29.44 37.96 11.47
CA PHE A 17 28.28 37.61 10.65
C PHE A 17 28.30 36.12 10.23
N ILE A 18 29.46 35.62 9.78
CA ILE A 18 29.62 34.20 9.42
C ILE A 18 29.43 33.30 10.65
N ALA A 19 29.98 33.67 11.81
CA ALA A 19 29.80 32.91 13.04
C ALA A 19 28.32 32.89 13.48
N ALA A 20 27.62 34.02 13.36
CA ALA A 20 26.20 34.12 13.68
C ALA A 20 25.33 33.30 12.72
N THR A 21 25.61 33.32 11.40
CA THR A 21 24.88 32.51 10.43
C THR A 21 25.13 31.01 10.61
N LEU A 22 26.38 30.60 10.89
CA LEU A 22 26.71 29.21 11.21
C LEU A 22 26.03 28.75 12.50
N TYR A 23 25.99 29.58 13.54
CA TYR A 23 25.29 29.28 14.78
C TYR A 23 23.77 29.18 14.56
N LEU A 24 23.19 30.07 13.76
CA LEU A 24 21.77 30.03 13.41
C LEU A 24 21.43 28.78 12.58
N LEU A 25 22.26 28.45 11.58
CA LEU A 25 22.16 27.21 10.82
C LEU A 25 22.26 25.99 11.74
N GLN A 26 23.22 25.95 12.65
CA GLN A 26 23.39 24.83 13.58
C GLN A 26 22.19 24.71 14.53
N THR A 27 21.67 25.81 15.07
CA THR A 27 20.48 25.77 15.94
C THR A 27 19.18 25.44 15.20
N LEU A 28 19.05 25.79 13.92
CA LEU A 28 17.88 25.45 13.08
C LEU A 28 17.96 24.03 12.51
N ILE A 29 19.16 23.55 12.20
CA ILE A 29 19.41 22.26 11.54
C ILE A 29 19.65 21.15 12.56
N SER A 30 20.40 21.38 13.64
CA SER A 30 20.72 20.34 14.62
C SER A 30 19.49 19.67 15.25
N PRO A 31 18.39 20.37 15.62
CA PRO A 31 17.19 19.69 16.11
C PRO A 31 16.52 18.80 15.06
N ARG A 32 16.75 19.07 13.76
CA ARG A 32 16.23 18.27 12.64
C ARG A 32 17.17 17.13 12.21
N LEU A 33 18.45 17.20 12.58
CA LEU A 33 19.48 16.21 12.28
C LEU A 33 19.84 15.30 13.47
N MET A 34 19.39 15.63 14.68
CA MET A 34 19.38 14.67 15.77
C MET A 34 18.37 13.58 15.39
N LEU A 35 18.88 12.38 15.04
CA LEU A 35 18.14 11.12 15.12
C LEU A 35 17.75 10.89 16.60
N GLY A 36 16.84 11.71 17.10
CA GLY A 36 16.29 11.61 18.45
C GLY A 36 15.13 10.65 18.40
N HIS A 37 15.34 9.44 18.94
CA HIS A 37 14.33 8.40 19.14
C HIS A 37 13.32 8.31 18.00
N GLU A 38 13.63 7.54 16.96
CA GLU A 38 12.55 6.96 16.17
C GLU A 38 11.63 6.22 17.14
N VAL A 39 10.47 6.82 17.42
CA VAL A 39 9.40 6.13 18.12
C VAL A 39 9.09 4.96 17.21
N VAL A 40 9.47 3.75 17.64
CA VAL A 40 9.20 2.51 16.90
C VAL A 40 7.71 2.52 16.59
N LYS A 41 7.35 2.79 15.33
CA LYS A 41 5.97 2.88 14.92
C LYS A 41 5.45 1.45 14.81
N ILE A 42 4.82 0.98 15.88
CA ILE A 42 4.21 -0.34 15.89
C ILE A 42 3.02 -0.32 14.94
N LYS A 43 3.00 -1.25 13.98
CA LYS A 43 1.87 -1.48 13.06
C LYS A 43 0.57 -1.63 13.86
N ARG A 44 -0.44 -0.83 13.54
CA ARG A 44 -1.79 -1.00 14.09
C ARG A 44 -2.44 -2.23 13.47
N LYS A 45 -3.05 -3.07 14.30
CA LYS A 45 -3.73 -4.29 13.85
C LYS A 45 -5.25 -4.08 13.91
N PRO A 46 -6.01 -4.69 12.98
CA PRO A 46 -7.46 -4.71 13.10
C PRO A 46 -7.90 -5.74 14.14
N ASP A 47 -9.17 -5.72 14.49
CA ASP A 47 -9.76 -6.78 15.31
C ASP A 47 -9.81 -8.07 14.47
N LEU A 48 -9.16 -9.12 14.99
CA LEU A 48 -9.02 -10.43 14.34
C LEU A 48 -9.50 -11.54 15.29
N PRO A 49 -9.93 -12.70 14.75
CA PRO A 49 -9.98 -13.07 13.34
C PRO A 49 -11.07 -12.31 12.55
N LEU A 50 -11.07 -12.41 11.22
CA LEU A 50 -12.24 -12.00 10.43
C LEU A 50 -13.43 -12.90 10.81
N ARG A 51 -14.62 -12.33 10.92
CA ARG A 51 -15.79 -13.06 11.42
C ARG A 51 -17.08 -12.61 10.76
N PHE A 52 -18.01 -13.55 10.61
CA PHE A 52 -19.40 -13.21 10.36
C PHE A 52 -19.99 -12.41 11.53
N GLY A 53 -20.86 -11.46 11.22
CA GLY A 53 -21.68 -10.74 12.19
C GLY A 53 -22.68 -11.66 12.89
N SER A 54 -23.23 -11.20 14.01
CA SER A 54 -24.28 -11.93 14.75
C SER A 54 -25.57 -12.16 13.94
N ASP A 55 -25.76 -11.39 12.86
CA ASP A 55 -26.85 -11.56 11.90
C ASP A 55 -26.54 -12.59 10.79
N GLY A 56 -25.35 -13.21 10.85
CA GLY A 56 -24.89 -14.19 9.87
C GLY A 56 -24.35 -13.59 8.58
N THR A 57 -24.11 -12.28 8.52
CA THR A 57 -23.58 -11.61 7.32
C THR A 57 -22.06 -11.35 7.44
N PHE A 58 -21.38 -11.30 6.30
CA PHE A 58 -20.01 -10.82 6.19
C PHE A 58 -19.87 -10.09 4.85
N LYS A 59 -19.69 -8.77 4.90
CA LYS A 59 -19.68 -7.90 3.73
C LYS A 59 -18.25 -7.56 3.33
N ILE A 60 -17.90 -7.90 2.09
CA ILE A 60 -16.62 -7.56 1.47
C ILE A 60 -16.82 -6.42 0.47
N LEU A 61 -16.05 -5.34 0.61
CA LEU A 61 -15.92 -4.33 -0.44
C LEU A 61 -14.67 -4.63 -1.27
N GLN A 62 -14.86 -5.00 -2.53
CA GLN A 62 -13.77 -5.26 -3.47
C GLN A 62 -13.49 -4.00 -4.31
N VAL A 63 -12.20 -3.66 -4.42
CA VAL A 63 -11.69 -2.56 -5.23
C VAL A 63 -10.62 -3.11 -6.18
N ALA A 64 -10.66 -2.72 -7.45
CA ALA A 64 -9.74 -3.18 -8.48
C ALA A 64 -9.35 -2.02 -9.39
N ASP A 65 -8.18 -2.12 -10.04
CA ASP A 65 -7.78 -1.26 -11.16
C ASP A 65 -7.89 0.24 -10.85
N MET A 66 -7.43 0.63 -9.65
CA MET A 66 -7.43 2.04 -9.25
C MET A 66 -6.46 2.86 -10.09
N HIS A 67 -5.36 2.23 -10.54
CA HIS A 67 -4.28 2.87 -11.28
C HIS A 67 -3.82 4.18 -10.63
N TYR A 68 -3.70 4.16 -9.30
CA TYR A 68 -3.35 5.34 -8.51
C TYR A 68 -1.91 5.76 -8.82
N ALA A 69 -1.69 7.05 -9.09
CA ALA A 69 -0.37 7.58 -9.41
C ALA A 69 0.06 8.61 -8.35
N LYS A 70 0.16 9.88 -8.70
CA LYS A 70 0.72 10.97 -7.87
C LYS A 70 -0.35 11.77 -7.13
N GLY A 71 -1.48 11.16 -6.77
CA GLY A 71 -2.52 11.83 -6.01
C GLY A 71 -3.08 13.04 -6.75
N LYS A 72 -3.00 14.21 -6.11
CA LYS A 72 -3.46 15.49 -6.67
C LYS A 72 -2.73 15.88 -7.97
N MET A 73 -1.48 15.44 -8.14
CA MET A 73 -0.68 15.80 -9.32
C MET A 73 -0.93 14.87 -10.52
N THR A 74 -1.79 13.86 -10.36
CA THR A 74 -2.12 12.96 -11.45
C THR A 74 -2.95 13.65 -12.50
N ARG A 75 -2.45 13.62 -13.75
CA ARG A 75 -3.20 14.05 -14.91
C ARG A 75 -4.02 12.87 -15.41
N CYS A 76 -5.34 13.02 -15.39
CA CYS A 76 -6.23 11.98 -15.92
C CYS A 76 -6.08 11.82 -17.43
N ARG A 77 -6.58 10.70 -17.90
CA ARG A 77 -6.72 10.34 -19.31
C ARG A 77 -8.17 9.94 -19.54
N ASP A 78 -8.62 10.07 -20.78
CA ASP A 78 -9.92 9.54 -21.22
C ASP A 78 -11.14 10.09 -20.43
N VAL A 79 -11.04 11.34 -19.98
CA VAL A 79 -12.14 12.12 -19.38
C VAL A 79 -12.63 13.20 -20.34
N LEU A 80 -13.80 13.77 -20.08
CA LEU A 80 -14.33 14.88 -20.88
C LEU A 80 -13.43 16.12 -20.76
N PRO A 81 -13.37 16.99 -21.79
CA PRO A 81 -12.59 18.24 -21.73
C PRO A 81 -12.86 19.09 -20.48
N SER A 82 -14.11 19.13 -20.02
CA SER A 82 -14.53 19.86 -18.81
C SER A 82 -14.03 19.25 -17.50
N GLU A 83 -13.65 17.98 -17.50
CA GLU A 83 -13.27 17.23 -16.29
C GLU A 83 -11.78 17.33 -15.97
N PHE A 84 -10.94 17.62 -16.96
CA PHE A 84 -9.48 17.67 -16.79
C PHE A 84 -9.01 18.66 -15.70
N GLU A 85 -9.77 19.72 -15.43
CA GLU A 85 -9.38 20.74 -14.44
C GLU A 85 -9.43 20.21 -13.00
N TYR A 86 -10.38 19.32 -12.69
CA TYR A 86 -10.67 18.89 -11.32
C TYR A 86 -10.48 17.38 -11.10
N CYS A 87 -10.17 16.63 -12.15
CA CYS A 87 -9.90 15.21 -12.04
C CYS A 87 -8.47 14.95 -11.52
N SER A 88 -8.32 13.96 -10.65
CA SER A 88 -7.04 13.43 -10.16
C SER A 88 -7.32 12.11 -9.42
N ASP A 89 -6.29 11.45 -8.89
CA ASP A 89 -6.52 10.24 -8.08
C ASP A 89 -7.32 10.52 -6.80
N LEU A 90 -7.37 11.79 -6.36
CA LEU A 90 -8.20 12.17 -5.21
C LEU A 90 -9.68 11.92 -5.44
N ASN A 91 -10.14 11.87 -6.70
CA ASN A 91 -11.49 11.47 -7.04
C ASN A 91 -11.72 10.00 -6.65
N THR A 92 -10.77 9.11 -6.97
CA THR A 92 -10.76 7.70 -6.54
C THR A 92 -10.70 7.59 -5.02
N THR A 93 -9.82 8.35 -4.35
CA THR A 93 -9.76 8.35 -2.87
C THR A 93 -11.10 8.72 -2.25
N ARG A 94 -11.74 9.78 -2.74
CA ARG A 94 -13.06 10.24 -2.24
C ARG A 94 -14.15 9.22 -2.53
N PHE A 95 -14.13 8.60 -3.70
CA PHE A 95 -15.08 7.56 -4.09
C PHE A 95 -14.99 6.36 -3.13
N ILE A 96 -13.78 5.85 -2.89
CA ILE A 96 -13.58 4.70 -1.99
C ILE A 96 -14.00 5.05 -0.56
N ARG A 97 -13.63 6.23 -0.03
CA ARG A 97 -14.10 6.68 1.29
C ARG A 97 -15.63 6.68 1.36
N ARG A 98 -16.29 7.22 0.34
CA ARG A 98 -17.76 7.28 0.27
C ARG A 98 -18.37 5.88 0.24
N MET A 99 -17.79 4.95 -0.52
CA MET A 99 -18.27 3.56 -0.57
C MET A 99 -18.10 2.88 0.78
N ILE A 100 -16.98 3.06 1.47
CA ILE A 100 -16.78 2.52 2.84
C ILE A 100 -17.84 3.08 3.81
N GLU A 101 -18.09 4.39 3.78
CA GLU A 101 -19.07 5.04 4.66
C GLU A 101 -20.51 4.56 4.43
N VAL A 102 -20.90 4.37 3.17
CA VAL A 102 -22.26 3.98 2.79
C VAL A 102 -22.47 2.49 2.97
N GLU A 103 -21.55 1.67 2.47
CA GLU A 103 -21.70 0.22 2.48
C GLU A 103 -21.38 -0.39 3.84
N LYS A 104 -20.51 0.24 4.63
CA LYS A 104 -20.04 -0.28 5.93
C LYS A 104 -19.59 -1.75 5.83
N PRO A 105 -18.60 -2.06 5.00
CA PRO A 105 -18.11 -3.42 4.86
C PRO A 105 -17.40 -3.90 6.13
N ASP A 106 -17.38 -5.21 6.33
CA ASP A 106 -16.60 -5.84 7.40
C ASP A 106 -15.13 -6.01 6.98
N PHE A 107 -14.87 -6.04 5.67
CA PHE A 107 -13.54 -6.31 5.11
C PHE A 107 -13.36 -5.64 3.74
N LEU A 108 -12.16 -5.09 3.48
CA LEU A 108 -11.79 -4.54 2.18
C LEU A 108 -10.80 -5.45 1.45
N VAL A 109 -10.98 -5.60 0.14
CA VAL A 109 -10.07 -6.36 -0.71
C VAL A 109 -9.68 -5.55 -1.93
N PHE A 110 -8.38 -5.38 -2.15
CA PHE A 110 -7.83 -4.76 -3.34
C PHE A 110 -7.23 -5.83 -4.27
N THR A 111 -7.76 -5.96 -5.49
CA THR A 111 -7.43 -7.10 -6.37
C THR A 111 -6.40 -6.80 -7.46
N GLY A 112 -5.49 -5.87 -7.20
CA GLY A 112 -4.39 -5.54 -8.10
C GLY A 112 -4.61 -4.26 -8.90
N ASP A 113 -3.55 -3.87 -9.62
CA ASP A 113 -3.46 -2.62 -10.35
C ASP A 113 -3.82 -1.43 -9.45
N ASN A 114 -3.28 -1.51 -8.23
CA ASN A 114 -3.48 -0.55 -7.15
C ASN A 114 -2.85 0.78 -7.51
N ILE A 115 -1.63 0.74 -8.08
CA ILE A 115 -0.91 1.89 -8.59
C ILE A 115 -0.64 1.74 -10.09
N PHE A 116 -0.52 2.89 -10.77
CA PHE A 116 -0.11 2.93 -12.16
C PHE A 116 1.37 3.23 -12.27
N GLY A 117 2.20 2.18 -12.16
CA GLY A 117 3.66 2.29 -12.07
C GLY A 117 4.32 3.27 -13.06
N PRO A 118 3.96 3.31 -14.36
CA PRO A 118 4.59 4.21 -15.33
C PRO A 118 4.36 5.70 -15.06
N SER A 119 3.31 6.04 -14.29
CA SER A 119 3.03 7.42 -13.88
C SER A 119 3.35 7.66 -12.40
N THR A 120 3.99 6.71 -11.72
CA THR A 120 4.34 6.78 -10.31
C THR A 120 5.84 7.03 -10.16
N ALA A 121 6.21 8.13 -9.49
CA ALA A 121 7.62 8.48 -9.25
C ALA A 121 8.19 7.77 -8.00
N ASP A 122 7.33 7.49 -7.02
CA ASP A 122 7.64 6.75 -5.80
C ASP A 122 6.48 5.81 -5.50
N ALA A 123 6.73 4.49 -5.61
CA ALA A 123 5.71 3.48 -5.40
C ALA A 123 5.15 3.49 -3.97
N ALA A 124 5.98 3.76 -2.96
CA ALA A 124 5.55 3.78 -1.57
C ALA A 124 4.59 4.96 -1.30
N GLU A 125 4.90 6.14 -1.82
CA GLU A 125 4.01 7.32 -1.73
C GLU A 125 2.64 7.04 -2.39
N SER A 126 2.66 6.44 -3.59
CA SER A 126 1.42 6.11 -4.31
C SER A 126 0.59 5.05 -3.58
N LEU A 127 1.20 3.99 -3.04
CA LEU A 127 0.46 2.98 -2.26
C LEU A 127 -0.15 3.58 -0.98
N LEU A 128 0.57 4.48 -0.30
CA LEU A 128 0.02 5.20 0.86
C LEU A 128 -1.20 6.06 0.46
N GLY A 129 -1.17 6.70 -0.71
CA GLY A 129 -2.31 7.43 -1.25
C GLY A 129 -3.48 6.51 -1.64
N ALA A 130 -3.18 5.39 -2.31
CA ALA A 130 -4.16 4.43 -2.80
C ALA A 130 -4.92 3.75 -1.66
N PHE A 131 -4.21 3.27 -0.64
CA PHE A 131 -4.80 2.56 0.51
C PHE A 131 -5.19 3.47 1.67
N GLY A 132 -4.94 4.79 1.57
CA GLY A 132 -5.31 5.78 2.57
C GLY A 132 -6.74 5.62 3.10
N PRO A 133 -7.78 5.47 2.25
CA PRO A 133 -9.16 5.23 2.70
C PRO A 133 -9.32 3.99 3.58
N ALA A 134 -8.66 2.88 3.25
CA ALA A 134 -8.73 1.64 4.02
C ALA A 134 -8.05 1.81 5.40
N ILE A 135 -6.85 2.41 5.42
CA ILE A 135 -6.11 2.70 6.65
C ILE A 135 -6.90 3.62 7.57
N GLU A 136 -7.50 4.68 7.02
CA GLU A 136 -8.31 5.64 7.77
C GLU A 136 -9.59 5.02 8.34
N SER A 137 -10.20 4.08 7.62
CA SER A 137 -11.40 3.36 8.06
C SER A 137 -11.17 2.46 9.29
N ARG A 138 -9.92 2.04 9.52
CA ARG A 138 -9.51 1.08 10.55
C ARG A 138 -10.12 -0.32 10.39
N LEU A 139 -10.76 -0.60 9.25
CA LEU A 139 -11.24 -1.91 8.90
C LEU A 139 -10.06 -2.81 8.53
N PRO A 140 -10.15 -4.14 8.76
CA PRO A 140 -9.20 -5.07 8.17
C PRO A 140 -9.27 -4.97 6.65
N TRP A 141 -8.11 -5.00 6.00
CA TRP A 141 -8.02 -4.96 4.55
C TRP A 141 -6.87 -5.80 4.01
N ALA A 142 -7.03 -6.34 2.81
CA ALA A 142 -6.02 -7.12 2.13
C ALA A 142 -5.84 -6.66 0.69
N ALA A 143 -4.66 -6.92 0.13
CA ALA A 143 -4.36 -6.61 -1.26
C ALA A 143 -3.52 -7.69 -1.94
N ILE A 144 -3.74 -7.86 -3.23
CA ILE A 144 -2.81 -8.51 -4.16
C ILE A 144 -2.35 -7.52 -5.22
N LEU A 145 -1.35 -7.91 -5.98
CA LEU A 145 -0.74 -7.07 -7.01
C LEU A 145 -1.28 -7.41 -8.40
N GLY A 146 -1.49 -6.38 -9.19
CA GLY A 146 -1.72 -6.50 -10.63
C GLY A 146 -0.40 -6.38 -11.39
N ASN A 147 -0.51 -6.30 -12.71
CA ASN A 147 0.64 -6.25 -13.60
C ASN A 147 1.29 -4.85 -13.61
N HIS A 148 0.52 -3.79 -13.37
CA HIS A 148 1.04 -2.41 -13.38
C HIS A 148 1.74 -1.99 -12.09
N ASP A 149 1.53 -2.71 -11.00
CA ASP A 149 2.02 -2.31 -9.67
C ASP A 149 3.56 -2.26 -9.58
N GLN A 150 4.26 -3.16 -10.28
CA GLN A 150 5.72 -3.30 -10.24
C GLN A 150 6.47 -2.47 -11.30
N GLU A 151 5.80 -1.55 -11.97
CA GLU A 151 6.39 -0.76 -13.08
C GLU A 151 7.01 0.57 -12.61
N SER A 152 7.27 0.72 -11.31
CA SER A 152 7.85 1.93 -10.69
C SER A 152 9.12 1.60 -9.90
N THR A 153 9.31 2.17 -8.71
CA THR A 153 10.57 2.14 -7.94
C THR A 153 10.76 0.92 -7.04
N MET A 154 9.75 0.06 -6.90
CA MET A 154 9.78 -1.11 -6.02
C MET A 154 9.47 -2.39 -6.80
N THR A 155 10.15 -3.47 -6.43
CA THR A 155 9.89 -4.82 -6.92
C THR A 155 8.59 -5.38 -6.36
N ARG A 156 8.06 -6.45 -6.97
CA ARG A 156 6.86 -7.16 -6.51
C ARG A 156 6.95 -7.61 -5.05
N GLU A 157 8.11 -8.11 -4.64
CA GLU A 157 8.40 -8.52 -3.27
C GLU A 157 8.36 -7.33 -2.31
N GLU A 158 9.04 -6.24 -2.66
CA GLU A 158 9.09 -5.03 -1.84
C GLU A 158 7.69 -4.41 -1.70
N LEU A 159 6.88 -4.41 -2.76
CA LEU A 159 5.50 -3.93 -2.75
C LEU A 159 4.65 -4.74 -1.77
N MET A 160 4.63 -6.08 -1.89
CA MET A 160 3.87 -6.91 -0.95
C MET A 160 4.39 -6.82 0.47
N SER A 161 5.71 -6.71 0.65
CA SER A 161 6.32 -6.48 1.96
C SER A 161 5.82 -5.18 2.58
N PHE A 162 5.85 -4.09 1.82
CA PHE A 162 5.39 -2.78 2.27
C PHE A 162 3.89 -2.79 2.60
N ILE A 163 3.05 -3.35 1.71
CA ILE A 163 1.61 -3.53 1.92
C ILE A 163 1.33 -4.34 3.19
N SER A 164 2.08 -5.41 3.44
CA SER A 164 1.90 -6.25 4.64
C SER A 164 2.23 -5.51 5.94
N LEU A 165 3.04 -4.46 5.89
CA LEU A 165 3.45 -3.67 7.04
C LEU A 165 2.54 -2.47 7.32
N MET A 166 1.62 -2.14 6.42
CA MET A 166 0.70 -1.02 6.59
C MET A 166 -0.32 -1.26 7.71
N ASP A 167 -0.74 -0.17 8.36
CA ASP A 167 -1.75 -0.20 9.42
C ASP A 167 -3.04 -0.88 8.93
N TYR A 168 -3.58 -1.78 9.77
CA TYR A 168 -4.78 -2.58 9.54
C TYR A 168 -4.72 -3.58 8.36
N SER A 169 -3.62 -3.62 7.60
CA SER A 169 -3.41 -4.62 6.55
C SER A 169 -3.29 -6.01 7.16
N VAL A 170 -4.01 -6.97 6.58
CA VAL A 170 -3.90 -8.40 6.87
C VAL A 170 -3.26 -9.17 5.71
N SER A 171 -2.76 -8.44 4.70
CA SER A 171 -2.01 -9.00 3.58
C SER A 171 -0.74 -9.69 4.06
N GLN A 172 -0.34 -10.74 3.35
CA GLN A 172 0.89 -11.49 3.64
C GLN A 172 1.74 -11.57 2.37
N ILE A 173 3.06 -11.68 2.54
CA ILE A 173 3.98 -11.76 1.40
C ILE A 173 3.85 -13.11 0.71
N ASN A 174 3.90 -14.19 1.46
CA ASN A 174 3.69 -15.56 1.01
C ASN A 174 3.36 -16.42 2.23
N PRO A 175 2.85 -17.65 2.06
CA PRO A 175 2.50 -18.50 3.20
C PRO A 175 3.79 -19.00 3.87
N PRO A 176 3.83 -19.10 5.20
CA PRO A 176 5.02 -19.63 5.90
C PRO A 176 5.14 -21.15 5.73
N GLY A 177 6.35 -21.66 5.51
CA GLY A 177 6.65 -23.10 5.55
C GLY A 177 7.55 -23.62 4.43
N ILE A 178 8.07 -24.84 4.60
CA ILE A 178 9.00 -25.49 3.65
C ILE A 178 8.30 -25.75 2.29
N ALA A 179 7.00 -26.05 2.30
CA ALA A 179 6.23 -26.30 1.09
C ALA A 179 6.05 -25.06 0.19
N THR A 180 6.43 -23.87 0.67
CA THR A 180 6.22 -22.58 0.00
C THR A 180 7.52 -21.80 -0.25
N GLU A 181 8.69 -22.39 0.08
CA GLU A 181 10.00 -21.76 -0.17
C GLU A 181 10.28 -21.44 -1.65
N ASN A 182 9.51 -22.04 -2.58
CA ASN A 182 9.60 -21.80 -4.02
C ASN A 182 8.23 -21.52 -4.68
N ILE A 183 7.29 -20.89 -3.96
CA ILE A 183 6.03 -20.48 -4.59
C ILE A 183 6.28 -19.34 -5.57
N ASP A 184 5.67 -19.41 -6.76
CA ASP A 184 5.78 -18.35 -7.75
C ASP A 184 5.04 -17.09 -7.28
N GLY A 185 5.69 -15.94 -7.43
CA GLY A 185 5.12 -14.64 -7.11
C GLY A 185 5.12 -14.27 -5.62
N TYR A 186 4.51 -13.13 -5.33
CA TYR A 186 4.37 -12.53 -4.01
C TYR A 186 2.94 -12.03 -3.82
N GLY A 187 2.36 -12.36 -2.68
CA GLY A 187 0.96 -12.12 -2.33
C GLY A 187 0.11 -13.37 -2.39
N ASN A 188 0.72 -14.55 -2.26
CA ASN A 188 -0.01 -15.82 -2.13
C ASN A 188 -0.32 -16.07 -0.66
N TYR A 189 -1.59 -16.00 -0.26
CA TYR A 189 -2.00 -16.26 1.13
C TYR A 189 -3.48 -16.54 1.23
N ASN A 190 -3.91 -17.14 2.33
CA ASN A 190 -5.32 -17.33 2.62
C ASN A 190 -5.70 -16.60 3.92
N LEU A 191 -6.93 -16.11 3.95
CA LEU A 191 -7.54 -15.51 5.14
C LEU A 191 -8.79 -16.29 5.51
N GLN A 192 -8.89 -16.66 6.78
CA GLN A 192 -10.02 -17.41 7.31
C GLN A 192 -11.04 -16.44 7.90
N VAL A 193 -12.31 -16.67 7.58
CA VAL A 193 -13.46 -15.95 8.14
C VAL A 193 -14.22 -16.92 9.03
N HIS A 194 -14.21 -16.64 10.32
CA HIS A 194 -14.80 -17.50 11.34
C HIS A 194 -16.29 -17.24 11.53
N GLY A 195 -17.00 -18.18 12.12
CA GLY A 195 -18.40 -18.00 12.51
C GLY A 195 -18.62 -16.84 13.48
N ALA A 196 -19.87 -16.44 13.66
CA ALA A 196 -20.23 -15.34 14.54
C ALA A 196 -19.81 -15.59 15.99
N PHE A 197 -19.42 -14.52 16.69
CA PHE A 197 -19.05 -14.61 18.10
C PHE A 197 -20.21 -15.19 18.94
N GLY A 198 -19.91 -16.17 19.80
CA GLY A 198 -20.91 -16.84 20.64
C GLY A 198 -21.74 -17.92 19.94
N SER A 199 -21.54 -18.16 18.63
CA SER A 199 -22.12 -19.32 17.94
C SER A 199 -21.28 -20.57 18.10
N ASP A 200 -21.85 -21.75 17.82
CA ASP A 200 -21.11 -23.03 17.80
C ASP A 200 -19.96 -23.02 16.78
N LEU A 201 -20.03 -22.14 15.76
CA LEU A 201 -19.01 -21.96 14.73
C LEU A 201 -18.00 -20.86 15.06
N ALA A 202 -18.05 -20.27 16.26
CA ALA A 202 -17.20 -19.13 16.62
C ALA A 202 -15.70 -19.42 16.45
N ASN A 203 -15.26 -20.66 16.64
CA ASN A 203 -13.84 -21.04 16.48
C ASN A 203 -13.57 -21.85 15.21
N THR A 204 -14.49 -21.85 14.25
CA THR A 204 -14.41 -22.61 13.01
C THR A 204 -14.30 -21.65 11.83
N SER A 205 -13.37 -21.91 10.89
CA SER A 205 -13.37 -21.21 9.60
C SER A 205 -14.61 -21.63 8.80
N VAL A 206 -15.44 -20.67 8.45
CA VAL A 206 -16.68 -20.88 7.67
C VAL A 206 -16.47 -20.49 6.20
N LEU A 207 -15.53 -19.58 5.94
CA LEU A 207 -15.15 -19.14 4.60
C LEU A 207 -13.64 -18.90 4.58
N ASP A 208 -12.95 -19.49 3.60
CA ASP A 208 -11.54 -19.22 3.32
C ASP A 208 -11.42 -18.38 2.04
N LEU A 209 -10.73 -17.24 2.14
CA LEU A 209 -10.44 -16.34 1.04
C LEU A 209 -9.01 -16.57 0.56
N PHE A 210 -8.83 -17.00 -0.69
CA PHE A 210 -7.51 -17.23 -1.28
C PHE A 210 -7.08 -16.06 -2.15
N PHE A 211 -5.89 -15.55 -1.85
CA PHE A 211 -5.21 -14.47 -2.56
C PHE A 211 -4.04 -15.09 -3.31
N LEU A 212 -3.96 -14.81 -4.62
CA LEU A 212 -3.03 -15.45 -5.51
C LEU A 212 -2.37 -14.42 -6.42
N ASP A 213 -1.06 -14.55 -6.57
CA ASP A 213 -0.29 -13.73 -7.49
C ASP A 213 -0.21 -14.36 -8.88
N SER A 214 -1.05 -13.93 -9.83
CA SER A 214 -0.96 -14.41 -11.21
C SER A 214 0.27 -13.90 -11.99
N GLY A 215 1.11 -13.07 -11.39
CA GLY A 215 2.25 -12.42 -12.01
C GLY A 215 1.88 -11.21 -12.86
N ASP A 216 2.90 -10.63 -13.49
CA ASP A 216 2.79 -9.45 -14.36
C ASP A 216 2.59 -9.88 -15.83
N ARG A 217 3.65 -9.85 -16.64
CA ARG A 217 3.62 -10.24 -18.05
C ARG A 217 4.50 -11.46 -18.26
N ALA A 218 4.12 -12.25 -19.27
CA ALA A 218 4.86 -13.43 -19.67
C ALA A 218 4.98 -13.47 -21.19
N THR A 219 5.99 -14.19 -21.68
CA THR A 219 6.15 -14.48 -23.10
C THR A 219 6.06 -15.99 -23.31
N LEU A 220 5.07 -16.43 -24.07
CA LEU A 220 4.87 -17.83 -24.42
C LEU A 220 5.01 -18.00 -25.93
N ASN A 221 5.96 -18.82 -26.37
CA ASN A 221 6.24 -19.06 -27.79
C ASN A 221 6.46 -17.76 -28.60
N GLY A 222 7.13 -16.77 -27.99
CA GLY A 222 7.39 -15.45 -28.60
C GLY A 222 6.22 -14.47 -28.56
N ILE A 223 5.04 -14.88 -28.08
CA ILE A 223 3.87 -14.02 -27.91
C ILE A 223 3.89 -13.42 -26.51
N ARG A 224 3.94 -12.08 -26.43
CA ARG A 224 3.83 -11.34 -25.17
C ARG A 224 2.37 -11.31 -24.72
N GLY A 225 2.14 -11.61 -23.45
CA GLY A 225 0.83 -11.56 -22.81
C GLY A 225 0.95 -11.39 -21.30
N TYR A 226 -0.11 -11.72 -20.59
CA TYR A 226 -0.16 -11.66 -19.13
C TYR A 226 0.38 -12.94 -18.49
N GLY A 227 0.82 -12.82 -17.24
CA GLY A 227 1.10 -13.95 -16.36
C GLY A 227 -0.13 -14.83 -16.13
N TRP A 228 0.10 -15.94 -15.45
CA TRP A 228 -0.95 -16.88 -15.05
C TRP A 228 -0.51 -17.60 -13.78
N ILE A 229 -1.50 -18.13 -13.06
CA ILE A 229 -1.29 -18.98 -11.88
C ILE A 229 -0.43 -20.20 -12.25
N LYS A 230 0.67 -20.39 -11.53
CA LYS A 230 1.65 -21.45 -11.76
C LYS A 230 1.31 -22.71 -10.96
N GLU A 231 1.92 -23.83 -11.35
CA GLU A 231 1.68 -25.11 -10.67
C GLU A 231 2.12 -25.07 -9.21
N SER A 232 3.16 -24.30 -8.85
CA SER A 232 3.59 -24.12 -7.46
C SER A 232 2.47 -23.55 -6.57
N GLN A 233 1.71 -22.58 -7.09
CA GLN A 233 0.57 -21.97 -6.40
C GLN A 233 -0.62 -22.93 -6.34
N LEU A 234 -0.86 -23.71 -7.40
CA LEU A 234 -1.89 -24.76 -7.39
C LEU A 234 -1.56 -25.88 -6.39
N HIS A 235 -0.30 -26.28 -6.29
CA HIS A 235 0.18 -27.24 -5.30
C HIS A 235 -0.03 -26.73 -3.89
N TRP A 236 0.29 -25.45 -3.64
CA TRP A 236 0.03 -24.82 -2.35
C TRP A 236 -1.47 -24.83 -2.02
N LEU A 237 -2.34 -24.39 -2.93
CA LEU A 237 -3.80 -24.42 -2.75
C LEU A 237 -4.32 -25.82 -2.39
N ARG A 238 -3.86 -26.87 -3.10
CA ARG A 238 -4.23 -28.26 -2.83
C ARG A 238 -3.75 -28.72 -1.45
N SER A 239 -2.52 -28.38 -1.06
CA SER A 239 -1.96 -28.74 0.25
C SER A 239 -2.78 -28.17 1.41
N ILE A 240 -3.33 -26.96 1.24
CA ILE A 240 -4.21 -26.34 2.23
C ILE A 240 -5.54 -27.09 2.31
N TYR A 241 -6.13 -27.46 1.16
CA TYR A 241 -7.38 -28.23 1.11
C TYR A 241 -7.26 -29.62 1.76
N GLU A 242 -6.14 -30.32 1.54
CA GLU A 242 -5.89 -31.65 2.13
C GLU A 242 -5.83 -31.62 3.66
N VAL A 243 -5.38 -30.50 4.26
CA VAL A 243 -5.40 -30.29 5.72
C VAL A 243 -6.83 -30.17 6.27
N PHE A 244 -7.79 -29.71 5.46
CA PHE A 244 -9.20 -29.56 5.86
C PHE A 244 -10.06 -30.82 5.66
N GLN A 245 -9.49 -31.92 5.16
CA GLN A 245 -10.19 -33.20 4.97
C GLN A 245 -10.02 -34.19 6.15
N VAL A 246 -9.53 -33.72 7.30
CA VAL A 246 -9.32 -34.52 8.53
C VAL A 246 -10.40 -34.26 9.55
#